data_AF-A0A7C3K3Y2-F1
#
_entry.id   AF-A0A7C3K3Y2-F1
#
_cell.length_a   1.000
_cell.length_b   1.000
_cell.length_c   1.000
_cell.angle_alpha   90.00
_cell.angle_beta   90.00
_cell.angle_gamma   90.00
#
_symmetry.space_group_name_H-M   'P 1'
#
loop_
_entity.id
_entity.type
_entity.pdbx_description
1 polymer ?
#
loop_
_entity_poly.entity_id
_entity_poly.type
_entity_poly.pdbx_seq_one_letter_code
_entity_poly.pdbx_strand_id
1 'polypeptide(L)'
;DFTVYFQHLMFHAVPLFWRLHMVHHSDMDVDVTTGVRFHPVEIILSMGIKMAVVLLTGPLPLSAPIFEILLNGTSLFNHGNVRYPLIIDKWLRLLVVTPEMHRVHHSTIRWETNCNFGFNFPWWDRLFGTYRPQPVKGHLEMNIGLDQYKDPNKLTLPWLMALPFVGKMGRYPLTPKSGAE
;
A
#
# COMPACT_ATOMS: atom_id res chain seq x y z
N ASP A 1 -2.46 12.17 -7.54
CA ASP A 1 -2.53 10.70 -7.67
C ASP A 1 -1.25 10.09 -8.20
N PHE A 2 -0.78 10.48 -9.40
CA PHE A 2 0.50 10.01 -9.98
C PHE A 2 1.70 10.02 -9.01
N THR A 3 1.93 11.14 -8.31
CA THR A 3 3.01 11.23 -7.30
C THR A 3 2.84 10.19 -6.19
N VAL A 4 1.62 9.94 -5.74
CA VAL A 4 1.34 8.96 -4.67
C VAL A 4 1.58 7.54 -5.18
N TYR A 5 1.20 7.24 -6.43
CA TYR A 5 1.54 5.96 -7.07
C TYR A 5 3.07 5.75 -7.09
N PHE A 6 3.83 6.74 -7.53
CA PHE A 6 5.30 6.65 -7.56
C PHE A 6 5.91 6.55 -6.17
N GLN A 7 5.42 7.33 -5.20
CA GLN A 7 5.85 7.24 -3.81
C GLN A 7 5.64 5.82 -3.27
N HIS A 8 4.46 5.25 -3.50
CA HIS A 8 4.11 3.91 -3.04
C HIS A 8 5.00 2.84 -3.68
N LEU A 9 5.19 2.91 -5.01
CA LEU A 9 6.14 2.06 -5.72
C LEU A 9 7.55 2.17 -5.14
N MET A 10 8.02 3.40 -4.85
CA MET A 10 9.34 3.61 -4.25
C MET A 10 9.45 3.03 -2.84
N PHE A 11 8.36 3.02 -2.08
CA PHE A 11 8.30 2.41 -0.75
C PHE A 11 8.40 0.89 -0.81
N HIS A 12 7.97 0.29 -1.92
CA HIS A 12 8.24 -1.12 -2.22
C HIS A 12 9.62 -1.35 -2.84
N ALA A 13 10.14 -0.38 -3.60
CA ALA A 13 11.36 -0.59 -4.37
C ALA A 13 12.64 -0.45 -3.54
N VAL A 14 12.67 0.54 -2.64
CA VAL A 14 13.88 0.90 -1.89
C VAL A 14 13.82 0.25 -0.50
N PRO A 15 14.82 -0.58 -0.11
CA PRO A 15 14.82 -1.27 1.18
C PRO A 15 14.62 -0.35 2.38
N LEU A 16 15.17 0.87 2.35
CA LEU A 16 15.01 1.83 3.44
C LEU A 16 13.54 2.26 3.62
N PHE A 17 12.84 2.56 2.53
CA PHE A 17 11.44 2.99 2.58
C PHE A 17 10.50 1.82 2.88
N TRP A 18 10.84 0.63 2.39
CA TRP A 18 10.11 -0.59 2.73
C TRP A 18 10.10 -0.86 4.23
N ARG A 19 11.17 -0.53 4.97
CA ARG A 19 11.18 -0.71 6.43
C ARG A 19 10.09 0.10 7.13
N LEU A 20 9.71 1.25 6.59
CA LEU A 20 8.59 2.04 7.09
C LEU A 20 7.27 1.40 6.65
N HIS A 21 7.16 1.13 5.35
CA HIS A 21 5.93 0.66 4.73
C HIS A 21 5.54 -0.77 5.14
N MET A 22 6.49 -1.60 5.54
CA MET A 22 6.21 -2.94 6.05
C MET A 22 5.41 -2.94 7.37
N VAL A 23 5.31 -1.80 8.07
CA VAL A 23 4.38 -1.64 9.20
C VAL A 23 2.94 -1.77 8.73
N HIS A 24 2.63 -1.14 7.59
CA HIS A 24 1.33 -1.25 6.93
C HIS A 24 1.04 -2.69 6.51
N HIS A 25 2.00 -3.34 5.83
CA HIS A 25 1.88 -4.73 5.40
C HIS A 25 2.00 -5.78 6.50
N SER A 26 2.38 -5.41 7.72
CA SER A 26 2.46 -6.37 8.82
C SER A 26 1.09 -6.83 9.29
N ASP A 27 0.02 -6.16 8.87
CA ASP A 27 -1.34 -6.59 9.17
C ASP A 27 -1.61 -7.98 8.59
N MET A 28 -2.12 -8.89 9.42
CA MET A 28 -2.43 -10.26 9.00
C MET A 28 -3.88 -10.41 8.55
N ASP A 29 -4.69 -9.37 8.76
CA ASP A 29 -6.03 -9.25 8.19
C ASP A 29 -6.20 -7.82 7.68
N VAL A 30 -6.76 -7.65 6.48
CA VAL A 30 -6.95 -6.32 5.89
C VAL A 30 -8.37 -5.86 6.20
N ASP A 31 -8.46 -4.73 6.90
CA ASP A 31 -9.70 -3.99 7.12
C ASP A 31 -9.46 -2.47 7.07
N VAL A 32 -10.52 -1.70 7.29
CA VAL A 32 -10.48 -0.23 7.19
C VAL A 32 -9.38 0.41 8.07
N THR A 33 -9.00 -0.23 9.18
CA THR A 33 -7.95 0.26 10.08
C THR A 33 -6.56 0.07 9.50
N THR A 34 -6.35 -0.93 8.63
CA THR A 34 -5.09 -1.12 7.89
C THR A 34 -4.78 0.12 7.05
N GLY A 35 -5.82 0.77 6.49
CA GLY A 35 -5.71 1.99 5.68
C GLY A 35 -5.18 3.22 6.40
N VAL A 36 -4.97 3.15 7.72
CA VAL A 36 -4.32 4.19 8.54
C VAL A 36 -3.13 3.67 9.35
N ARG A 37 -2.74 2.41 9.15
CA ARG A 37 -1.61 1.78 9.86
C ARG A 37 -0.28 2.13 9.19
N PHE A 38 0.23 3.33 9.47
CA PHE A 38 1.53 3.79 8.96
C PHE A 38 2.45 4.24 10.08
N HIS A 39 3.76 4.08 9.88
CA HIS A 39 4.73 4.63 10.81
C HIS A 39 4.75 6.18 10.72
N PRO A 40 4.87 6.93 11.83
CA PRO A 40 4.86 8.39 11.78
C PRO A 40 5.92 9.01 10.86
N VAL A 41 7.10 8.40 10.77
CA VAL A 41 8.16 8.83 9.83
C VAL A 41 7.71 8.70 8.36
N GLU A 42 6.92 7.68 8.05
CA GLU A 42 6.33 7.52 6.72
C GLU A 42 5.35 8.65 6.39
N ILE A 43 4.50 9.00 7.37
CA ILE A 43 3.54 10.10 7.23
C ILE A 43 4.26 11.44 7.02
N ILE A 44 5.32 11.72 7.80
CA ILE A 44 6.12 12.94 7.65
C ILE A 44 6.79 13.00 6.28
N LEU A 45 7.38 11.90 5.82
CA LEU A 45 8.00 11.81 4.50
C LEU A 45 6.97 12.03 3.37
N SER A 46 5.82 11.36 3.47
CA SER A 46 4.70 11.50 2.55
C SER A 46 4.19 12.94 2.49
N MET A 47 4.05 13.60 3.64
CA MET A 47 3.66 15.00 3.73
C MET A 47 4.70 15.90 3.05
N GLY A 48 5.99 15.68 3.31
CA GLY A 48 7.09 16.41 2.67
C GLY A 48 7.06 16.30 1.13
N ILE A 49 6.86 15.11 0.59
CA ILE A 49 6.74 14.86 -0.85
C ILE A 49 5.54 15.61 -1.43
N LYS A 50 4.36 15.50 -0.79
CA LYS A 50 3.14 16.19 -1.24
C LYS A 50 3.31 17.72 -1.20
N MET A 51 3.90 18.26 -0.14
CA MET A 51 4.18 19.70 -0.03
C MET A 51 5.16 20.18 -1.11
N ALA A 52 6.22 19.40 -1.39
CA ALA A 52 7.15 19.73 -2.46
C ALA A 52 6.45 19.81 -3.82
N VAL A 53 5.55 18.86 -4.13
CA VAL A 53 4.74 18.93 -5.36
C VAL A 53 3.87 20.18 -5.39
N VAL A 54 3.17 20.50 -4.29
CA VAL A 54 2.33 21.71 -4.20
C VAL A 54 3.16 22.98 -4.45
N LEU A 55 4.35 23.08 -3.85
CA LEU A 55 5.25 24.23 -4.05
C LEU A 55 5.76 24.33 -5.49
N LEU A 56 6.06 23.20 -6.13
CA LEU A 56 6.60 23.15 -7.48
C LEU A 56 5.54 23.39 -8.57
N THR A 57 4.31 22.91 -8.37
CA THR A 57 3.25 23.02 -9.37
C THR A 57 2.31 24.20 -9.14
N GLY A 58 2.32 24.80 -7.94
CA GLY A 58 1.46 25.93 -7.57
C GLY A 58 -0.03 25.69 -7.84
N PRO A 59 -0.63 24.58 -7.36
CA PRO A 59 -2.04 24.31 -7.64
C PRO A 59 -2.95 25.30 -6.92
N LEU A 60 -4.22 25.38 -7.34
CA LEU A 60 -5.21 26.22 -6.66
C LEU A 60 -5.28 25.90 -5.16
N PRO A 61 -5.47 26.88 -4.25
CA PRO A 61 -5.40 26.68 -2.80
C PRO A 61 -6.27 25.54 -2.26
N LEU A 62 -7.45 25.32 -2.86
CA LEU A 62 -8.38 24.25 -2.45
C LEU A 62 -7.99 22.86 -2.96
N SER A 63 -7.09 22.76 -3.94
CA SER A 63 -6.73 21.47 -4.54
C SER A 63 -6.06 20.54 -3.54
N ALA A 64 -5.16 21.07 -2.70
CA ALA A 64 -4.45 20.29 -1.70
C ALA A 64 -5.37 19.67 -0.64
N PRO A 65 -6.26 20.42 0.05
CA PRO A 65 -7.19 19.82 1.00
C PRO A 65 -8.21 18.88 0.35
N ILE A 66 -8.73 19.20 -0.84
CA ILE A 66 -9.62 18.29 -1.58
C ILE A 66 -8.90 16.98 -1.90
N PHE A 67 -7.66 17.06 -2.39
CA PHE A 67 -6.86 15.89 -2.67
C PHE A 67 -6.61 15.06 -1.41
N GLU A 68 -6.34 15.69 -0.27
CA GLU A 68 -6.10 14.97 0.99
C GLU A 68 -7.36 14.23 1.47
N ILE A 69 -8.53 14.84 1.35
CA ILE A 69 -9.81 14.20 1.66
C ILE A 69 -10.04 12.98 0.76
N LEU A 70 -9.82 13.13 -0.55
CA LEU A 70 -9.97 12.03 -1.50
C LEU A 70 -8.96 10.92 -1.26
N LEU A 71 -7.70 11.26 -0.99
CA LEU A 71 -6.63 10.31 -0.72
C LEU A 71 -6.92 9.47 0.54
N ASN A 72 -7.36 10.10 1.62
CA ASN A 72 -7.68 9.37 2.85
C ASN A 72 -8.99 8.58 2.69
N GLY A 73 -10.01 9.15 2.05
CA GLY A 73 -11.26 8.44 1.77
C GLY A 73 -11.04 7.19 0.92
N THR A 74 -10.20 7.28 -0.11
CA THR A 74 -9.81 6.12 -0.92
C THR A 74 -8.90 5.17 -0.16
N SER A 75 -8.01 5.64 0.73
CA SER A 75 -7.25 4.77 1.65
C SER A 75 -8.17 3.83 2.42
N LEU A 76 -9.18 4.40 3.08
CA LEU A 76 -10.14 3.68 3.89
C LEU A 76 -10.99 2.73 3.03
N PHE A 77 -11.41 3.18 1.85
CA PHE A 77 -12.16 2.36 0.91
C PHE A 77 -11.36 1.17 0.39
N ASN A 78 -10.13 1.38 -0.06
CA ASN A 78 -9.24 0.34 -0.61
C ASN A 78 -8.90 -0.74 0.42
N HIS A 79 -8.97 -0.43 1.71
CA HIS A 79 -8.74 -1.38 2.78
C HIS A 79 -10.04 -1.94 3.38
N GLY A 80 -11.20 -1.52 2.88
CA GLY A 80 -12.48 -1.98 3.40
C GLY A 80 -12.62 -3.50 3.30
N ASN A 81 -13.13 -4.14 4.37
CA ASN A 81 -13.44 -5.56 4.37
C ASN A 81 -14.82 -5.81 3.72
N VAL A 82 -14.98 -5.40 2.46
CA VAL A 82 -16.24 -5.48 1.72
C VAL A 82 -16.05 -6.35 0.49
N ARG A 83 -16.87 -7.40 0.39
CA ARG A 83 -16.90 -8.30 -0.76
C ARG A 83 -18.11 -7.99 -1.65
N TYR A 84 -17.88 -7.89 -2.95
CA TYR A 84 -18.93 -7.72 -3.96
C TYR A 84 -18.77 -8.77 -5.07
N PRO A 85 -19.83 -9.05 -5.84
CA PRO A 85 -19.75 -9.94 -7.00
C PRO A 85 -18.63 -9.54 -7.96
N LEU A 86 -17.90 -10.54 -8.48
CA LEU A 86 -16.74 -10.33 -9.36
C LEU A 86 -17.07 -9.48 -10.59
N ILE A 87 -18.31 -9.57 -11.11
CA ILE A 87 -18.76 -8.75 -12.23
C ILE A 87 -18.75 -7.25 -11.89
N ILE A 88 -19.19 -6.89 -10.68
CA ILE A 88 -19.20 -5.51 -10.20
C ILE A 88 -17.75 -5.02 -10.01
N ASP A 89 -16.91 -5.83 -9.36
CA ASP A 89 -15.49 -5.53 -9.15
C ASP A 89 -14.74 -5.29 -10.46
N LYS A 90 -15.03 -6.07 -11.51
CA LYS A 90 -14.43 -5.87 -12.85
C LYS A 90 -14.70 -4.49 -13.42
N TRP A 91 -15.92 -3.99 -13.29
CA TRP A 91 -16.29 -2.66 -13.77
C TRP A 91 -15.72 -1.55 -12.89
N LEU A 92 -15.78 -1.71 -11.56
CA LEU A 92 -15.26 -0.72 -10.61
C LEU A 92 -13.74 -0.52 -10.79
N ARG A 93 -12.97 -1.59 -11.00
CA ARG A 93 -11.50 -1.53 -11.22
C ARG A 93 -11.07 -0.90 -12.55
N LEU A 94 -12.00 -0.38 -13.35
CA LEU A 94 -11.68 0.49 -14.47
C LEU A 94 -11.52 1.95 -14.03
N LEU A 95 -12.15 2.33 -12.90
CA LEU A 95 -12.26 3.72 -12.45
C LEU A 95 -11.64 3.94 -11.07
N VAL A 96 -11.78 3.00 -10.15
CA VAL A 96 -11.27 3.15 -8.77
C VAL A 96 -10.45 1.94 -8.36
N VAL A 97 -9.49 2.14 -7.48
CA VAL A 97 -8.85 1.01 -6.79
C VAL A 97 -9.90 0.42 -5.85
N THR A 98 -10.19 -0.87 -5.97
CA THR A 98 -11.23 -1.53 -5.17
C THR A 98 -10.59 -2.28 -4.00
N PRO A 99 -11.34 -2.53 -2.91
CA PRO A 99 -10.83 -3.35 -1.82
C PRO A 99 -10.26 -4.70 -2.26
N GLU A 100 -10.94 -5.41 -3.16
CA GLU A 100 -10.45 -6.70 -3.66
C GLU A 100 -9.17 -6.54 -4.51
N MET A 101 -9.02 -5.44 -5.26
CA MET A 101 -7.79 -5.13 -6.00
C MET A 101 -6.62 -4.88 -5.04
N HIS A 102 -6.81 -4.00 -4.07
CA HIS A 102 -5.76 -3.60 -3.15
C HIS A 102 -5.42 -4.73 -2.16
N ARG A 103 -6.37 -5.59 -1.81
CA ARG A 103 -6.10 -6.79 -1.00
C ARG A 103 -5.04 -7.71 -1.63
N VAL A 104 -4.96 -7.81 -2.97
CA VAL A 104 -3.91 -8.58 -3.66
C VAL A 104 -2.51 -8.05 -3.33
N HIS A 105 -2.38 -6.73 -3.21
CA HIS A 105 -1.14 -6.06 -2.83
C HIS A 105 -0.71 -6.38 -1.39
N HIS A 106 -1.62 -6.82 -0.53
CA HIS A 106 -1.31 -7.28 0.83
C HIS A 106 -1.00 -8.78 0.93
N SER A 107 -0.94 -9.49 -0.21
CA SER A 107 -0.55 -10.89 -0.25
C SER A 107 0.87 -11.10 0.29
N THR A 108 1.08 -12.22 0.97
CA THR A 108 2.41 -12.71 1.37
C THR A 108 3.29 -13.10 0.19
N ILE A 109 2.71 -13.30 -1.00
CA ILE A 109 3.43 -13.69 -2.21
C ILE A 109 4.09 -12.44 -2.83
N ARG A 110 5.42 -12.39 -2.85
CA ARG A 110 6.22 -11.21 -3.27
C ARG A 110 5.74 -10.52 -4.55
N TRP A 111 5.42 -11.26 -5.61
CA TRP A 111 5.02 -10.65 -6.89
C TRP A 111 3.56 -10.17 -6.90
N GLU A 112 2.75 -10.58 -5.92
CA GLU A 112 1.43 -10.01 -5.64
C GLU A 112 1.58 -8.81 -4.71
N THR A 113 2.49 -8.87 -3.73
CA THR A 113 2.80 -7.73 -2.87
C THR A 113 3.30 -6.53 -3.67
N ASN A 114 4.06 -6.78 -4.73
CA ASN A 114 4.64 -5.74 -5.57
C ASN A 114 3.82 -5.49 -6.85
N CYS A 115 2.51 -5.32 -6.67
CA CYS A 115 1.58 -4.92 -7.73
C CYS A 115 0.51 -3.98 -7.13
N ASN A 116 -0.34 -3.36 -7.95
CA ASN A 116 -1.46 -2.51 -7.52
C ASN A 116 -1.07 -1.37 -6.56
N PHE A 117 -0.07 -0.57 -6.93
CA PHE A 117 0.41 0.57 -6.13
C PHE A 117 -0.52 1.79 -6.19
N GLY A 118 -1.50 1.80 -7.09
CA GLY A 118 -2.49 2.87 -7.20
C GLY A 118 -3.29 3.05 -5.92
N PHE A 119 -3.77 4.29 -5.72
CA PHE A 119 -4.57 4.64 -4.55
C PHE A 119 -5.95 5.16 -4.95
N ASN A 120 -6.06 6.28 -5.68
CA ASN A 120 -7.38 6.74 -6.14
C ASN A 120 -7.78 6.00 -7.42
N PHE A 121 -6.86 5.92 -8.39
CA PHE A 121 -7.13 5.38 -9.72
C PHE A 121 -6.24 4.16 -10.03
N PRO A 122 -6.77 3.15 -10.73
CA PRO A 122 -6.02 1.96 -11.15
C PRO A 122 -5.19 2.20 -12.43
N TRP A 123 -5.27 3.40 -13.01
CA TRP A 123 -4.73 3.69 -14.34
C TRP A 123 -3.21 3.63 -14.40
N TRP A 124 -2.53 4.04 -13.32
CA TRP A 124 -1.07 3.99 -13.25
C TRP A 124 -0.56 2.56 -13.22
N ASP A 125 -1.24 1.68 -12.49
CA ASP A 125 -0.90 0.26 -12.51
C ASP A 125 -1.05 -0.37 -13.90
N ARG A 126 -2.06 0.05 -14.66
CA ARG A 126 -2.25 -0.40 -16.04
C ARG A 126 -1.17 0.16 -16.97
N LEU A 127 -0.83 1.44 -16.80
CA LEU A 127 0.16 2.13 -17.63
C LEU A 127 1.56 1.55 -17.44
N PHE A 128 1.96 1.25 -16.21
CA PHE A 128 3.30 0.74 -15.89
C PHE A 128 3.37 -0.78 -15.73
N GLY A 129 2.29 -1.50 -16.04
CA GLY A 129 2.28 -2.97 -16.02
C GLY A 129 2.34 -3.58 -14.62
N THR A 130 1.96 -2.85 -13.58
CA THR A 130 1.88 -3.33 -12.19
C THR A 130 0.46 -3.75 -11.78
N TYR A 131 -0.49 -3.78 -12.72
CA TYR A 131 -1.88 -4.18 -12.45
C TYR A 131 -2.05 -5.69 -12.32
N ARG A 132 -2.68 -6.15 -11.24
CA ARG A 132 -3.11 -7.53 -11.04
C ARG A 132 -4.53 -7.58 -10.48
N PRO A 133 -5.51 -8.11 -11.23
CA PRO A 133 -6.89 -8.09 -10.78
C PRO A 133 -7.15 -9.10 -9.64
N GLN A 134 -6.52 -10.27 -9.68
CA GLN A 134 -6.87 -11.38 -8.78
C GLN A 134 -5.59 -12.05 -8.26
N PRO A 135 -5.60 -12.58 -7.03
CA PRO A 135 -4.50 -13.35 -6.50
C PRO A 135 -4.54 -14.78 -7.06
N VAL A 136 -3.39 -15.45 -7.07
CA VAL A 136 -3.20 -16.76 -7.70
C VAL A 136 -4.02 -17.86 -7.02
N LYS A 137 -4.26 -17.76 -5.71
CA LYS A 137 -5.08 -18.71 -4.95
C LYS A 137 -6.55 -18.28 -4.81
N GLY A 138 -6.93 -17.14 -5.39
CA GLY A 138 -8.21 -16.50 -5.07
C GLY A 138 -8.21 -15.86 -3.67
N HIS A 139 -9.12 -14.91 -3.45
CA HIS A 139 -9.14 -14.09 -2.23
C HIS A 139 -9.38 -14.86 -0.94
N LEU A 140 -10.07 -16.01 -1.00
CA LEU A 140 -10.38 -16.82 0.18
C LEU A 140 -9.18 -17.63 0.70
N GLU A 141 -8.28 -18.06 -0.19
CA GLU A 141 -7.12 -18.88 0.18
C GLU A 141 -5.81 -18.08 0.17
N MET A 142 -5.91 -16.77 -0.03
CA MET A 142 -4.76 -15.86 0.00
C MET A 142 -4.34 -15.58 1.43
N ASN A 143 -3.04 -15.74 1.70
CA ASN A 143 -2.45 -15.34 2.97
C ASN A 143 -2.04 -13.88 2.90
N ILE A 144 -2.51 -13.10 3.87
CA ILE A 144 -2.24 -11.68 4.03
C ILE A 144 -1.07 -11.46 4.99
N GLY A 145 -0.32 -10.39 4.75
CA GLY A 145 0.71 -9.91 5.66
C GLY A 145 2.13 -10.27 5.21
N LEU A 146 3.04 -10.45 6.18
CA LEU A 146 4.45 -10.71 5.92
C LEU A 146 4.87 -12.09 6.44
N ASP A 147 5.55 -12.88 5.60
CA ASP A 147 5.94 -14.25 5.91
C ASP A 147 6.79 -14.38 7.19
N GLN A 148 7.63 -13.38 7.46
CA GLN A 148 8.49 -13.35 8.65
C GLN A 148 7.80 -12.80 9.91
N TYR A 149 6.55 -12.33 9.83
CA TYR A 149 5.77 -11.82 10.97
C TYR A 149 4.37 -12.45 10.99
N LYS A 150 4.25 -13.61 11.63
CA LYS A 150 2.99 -14.35 11.77
C LYS A 150 2.45 -14.42 13.21
N ASP A 151 3.09 -13.72 14.13
CA ASP A 151 2.73 -13.73 15.55
C ASP A 151 1.77 -12.55 15.86
N PRO A 152 0.49 -12.80 16.17
CA PRO A 152 -0.47 -11.74 16.44
C PRO A 152 -0.12 -10.90 17.68
N ASN A 153 0.66 -11.47 18.61
CA ASN A 153 1.13 -10.72 19.79
C ASN A 153 2.15 -9.63 19.42
N LYS A 154 2.65 -9.63 18.19
CA LYS A 154 3.54 -8.61 17.63
C LYS A 154 2.80 -7.57 16.79
N LEU A 155 1.48 -7.47 16.88
CA LEU A 155 0.70 -6.37 16.28
C LEU A 155 0.39 -5.24 17.28
N THR A 156 1.22 -5.12 18.34
CA THR A 156 1.07 -4.06 19.35
C THR A 156 1.71 -2.76 18.88
N LEU A 157 1.18 -1.62 19.31
CA LEU A 157 1.71 -0.30 18.96
C LEU A 157 3.23 -0.16 19.25
N PRO A 158 3.77 -0.57 20.42
CA PRO A 158 5.21 -0.46 20.68
C PRO A 158 6.05 -1.28 19.70
N TRP A 159 5.59 -2.48 19.33
CA TRP A 159 6.29 -3.30 18.34
C TRP A 159 6.23 -2.68 16.95
N LEU A 160 5.07 -2.18 16.52
CA LEU A 160 4.92 -1.54 15.21
C LEU A 160 5.81 -0.28 15.08
N MET A 161 6.03 0.45 16.18
CA MET A 161 6.98 1.58 16.20
C MET A 161 8.45 1.12 16.13
N ALA A 162 8.79 -0.03 16.71
CA ALA A 162 10.15 -0.57 16.66
C ALA A 162 10.46 -1.31 15.33
N LEU A 163 9.43 -1.86 14.67
CA LEU A 163 9.54 -2.75 13.52
C LEU A 163 10.44 -2.21 12.40
N PRO A 164 10.37 -0.92 11.98
CA PRO A 164 11.26 -0.37 10.96
C PRO A 164 12.75 -0.39 11.33
N PHE A 165 13.10 -0.51 12.61
CA PHE A 165 14.48 -0.41 13.09
C PHE A 165 15.08 -1.76 13.44
N VAL A 166 14.26 -2.68 13.97
CA VAL A 166 14.74 -4.00 14.42
C VAL A 166 14.30 -5.14 13.50
N GLY A 167 13.31 -4.90 12.63
CA GLY A 167 12.72 -5.92 11.79
C GLY A 167 13.61 -6.37 10.62
N LYS A 168 13.49 -7.65 10.27
CA LYS A 168 13.87 -8.21 8.96
C LYS A 168 12.86 -7.75 7.89
N MET A 169 13.38 -7.28 6.76
CA MET A 169 12.55 -6.83 5.63
C MET A 169 11.86 -7.97 4.88
N GLY A 170 12.41 -9.19 5.00
CA GLY A 170 12.03 -10.32 4.16
C GLY A 170 12.42 -10.11 2.70
N ARG A 171 11.83 -10.91 1.81
CA ARG A 171 12.07 -10.88 0.37
C ARG A 171 11.20 -9.86 -0.38
N TYR A 172 10.51 -8.97 0.32
CA TYR A 172 9.46 -8.14 -0.26
C TYR A 172 9.95 -6.98 -1.12
N PRO A 173 11.02 -6.22 -0.78
CA PRO A 173 11.46 -5.11 -1.61
C PRO A 173 11.71 -5.52 -3.07
N LEU A 174 11.38 -4.67 -4.04
CA LEU A 174 11.70 -4.94 -5.46
C LEU A 174 13.21 -5.01 -5.66
N THR A 175 13.95 -4.04 -5.10
CA THR A 175 15.41 -4.02 -5.15
C THR A 175 15.95 -4.63 -3.86
N PRO A 176 16.59 -5.81 -3.90
CA PRO A 176 17.21 -6.39 -2.72
C PRO A 176 18.35 -5.49 -2.21
N LYS A 177 18.66 -5.56 -0.91
CA LYS A 177 19.95 -5.05 -0.43
C LYS A 177 21.05 -5.91 -1.05
N SER A 178 22.06 -5.30 -1.67
CA SER A 178 23.23 -6.02 -2.17
C SER A 178 23.82 -6.87 -1.04
N GLY A 179 23.71 -8.19 -1.16
CA GLY A 179 24.28 -9.16 -0.20
C GLY A 179 23.31 -9.89 0.73
N ALA A 180 22.01 -9.96 0.44
CA ALA A 180 21.08 -10.83 1.18
C ALA A 180 20.37 -11.82 0.24
N GLU A 181 21.05 -12.93 -0.06
CA GLU A 181 20.43 -14.22 -0.40
C GLU A 181 20.78 -15.23 0.71
#